data_AF-A0A7Y5ULG6-F1
#
_entry.id   AF-A0A7Y5ULG6-F1
#
_cell.length_a   1.000
_cell.length_b   1.000
_cell.length_c   1.000
_cell.angle_alpha   90.00
_cell.angle_beta   90.00
_cell.angle_gamma   90.00
#
_symmetry.space_group_name_H-M   'P 1'
#
loop_
_entity.id
_entity.type
_entity.pdbx_description
1 polymer ?
#
loop_
_entity_poly.entity_id
_entity_poly.type
_entity_poly.pdbx_seq_one_letter_code
_entity_poly.pdbx_strand_id
1 'polypeptide(L)'
;MTTTCNALPVQHAAPFAPITRTRWLSRWMSALWCMLALLLGGAVATPAAAAGPNGLWTTGNGDYMMVLQDATSGTTFALQVSPTLESMRIWSGPGSASTVSLAGLLQPADTLQATLSGNAMSGTLTVGGQAQAFSAQLALAWVSSEHAGIWQRSVSTNAYMLFALLDTGTARLGVQIDVTLRPDGGVDYDIYTGTLTQSVFNGLSIVGTGVRSRLDFGDGTLQGSYTTAARPPVVTSFTATQIVRTAP
;
A
#
# COMPACT_ATOMS: atom_id res chain seq x y z
N MET A 1 4.03 67.04 -42.55
CA MET A 1 4.97 66.87 -41.43
C MET A 1 4.17 66.67 -40.16
N THR A 2 4.63 65.74 -39.31
CA THR A 2 4.17 65.39 -37.95
C THR A 2 2.72 64.89 -37.77
N THR A 3 2.57 63.57 -37.78
CA THR A 3 1.45 62.85 -37.16
C THR A 3 1.97 62.21 -35.87
N THR A 4 1.49 62.65 -34.71
CA THR A 4 1.82 62.09 -33.40
C THR A 4 0.86 60.97 -33.05
N CYS A 5 1.37 59.73 -32.99
CA CYS A 5 0.65 58.58 -32.42
C CYS A 5 0.70 58.62 -30.89
N ASN A 6 -0.46 58.72 -30.25
CA ASN A 6 -0.61 58.46 -28.82
C ASN A 6 -0.62 56.95 -28.56
N ALA A 7 0.47 56.42 -28.00
CA ALA A 7 0.52 55.07 -27.46
C ALA A 7 -0.04 55.05 -26.03
N LEU A 8 -1.02 54.19 -25.76
CA LEU A 8 -1.55 53.90 -24.43
C LEU A 8 -0.49 53.15 -23.59
N PRO A 9 -0.44 53.33 -22.26
CA PRO A 9 0.53 52.65 -21.40
C PRO A 9 0.19 51.17 -21.23
N VAL A 10 1.19 50.31 -21.43
CA VAL A 10 1.14 48.87 -21.14
C VAL A 10 1.13 48.69 -19.62
N GLN A 11 -0.02 48.26 -19.06
CA GLN A 11 -0.10 47.81 -17.68
C GLN A 11 0.62 46.46 -17.55
N HIS A 12 1.70 46.44 -16.76
CA HIS A 12 2.39 45.23 -16.36
C HIS A 12 1.46 44.38 -15.49
N ALA A 13 1.17 43.15 -15.92
CA ALA A 13 0.51 42.16 -15.09
C ALA A 13 1.42 41.78 -13.91
N ALA A 14 0.91 41.92 -12.68
CA ALA A 14 1.60 41.50 -11.48
C ALA A 14 1.77 39.97 -11.44
N PRO A 15 2.89 39.43 -10.91
CA PRO A 15 3.07 38.00 -10.74
C PRO A 15 2.13 37.46 -9.65
N PHE A 16 1.41 36.39 -9.96
CA PHE A 16 0.60 35.65 -8.99
C PHE A 16 1.48 35.11 -7.87
N ALA A 17 1.20 35.53 -6.63
CA ALA A 17 1.82 34.98 -5.43
C ALA A 17 1.42 33.51 -5.24
N PRO A 18 2.34 32.63 -4.79
CA PRO A 18 2.01 31.24 -4.48
C PRO A 18 1.08 31.17 -3.26
N ILE A 19 -0.06 30.52 -3.43
CA ILE A 19 -1.02 30.25 -2.36
C ILE A 19 -0.40 29.24 -1.40
N THR A 20 0.07 29.71 -0.25
CA THR A 20 0.47 28.89 0.90
C THR A 20 -0.76 28.15 1.46
N ARG A 21 -1.04 26.94 0.96
CA ARG A 21 -1.97 25.98 1.58
C ARG A 21 -1.20 25.00 2.46
N THR A 22 -0.85 25.39 3.67
CA THR A 22 -0.30 24.48 4.67
C THR A 22 -0.67 24.99 6.05
N ARG A 23 -1.65 24.33 6.70
CA ARG A 23 -1.83 24.24 8.17
C ARG A 23 -3.19 23.66 8.61
N TRP A 24 -4.19 23.56 7.72
CA TRP A 24 -5.53 23.09 8.10
C TRP A 24 -5.77 21.58 7.95
N LEU A 25 -5.01 20.89 7.10
CA LEU A 25 -5.16 19.44 6.88
C LEU A 25 -4.57 18.58 8.01
N SER A 26 -3.59 19.09 8.77
CA SER A 26 -2.93 18.32 9.84
C SER A 26 -3.84 18.04 11.04
N ARG A 27 -4.87 18.86 11.28
CA ARG A 27 -5.78 18.67 12.41
C ARG A 27 -6.82 17.56 12.20
N TRP A 28 -7.16 17.27 10.95
CA TRP A 28 -8.16 16.25 10.61
C TRP A 28 -7.56 14.86 10.48
N MET A 29 -6.29 14.75 10.06
CA MET A 29 -5.58 13.48 10.07
C MET A 29 -5.42 12.95 11.50
N SER A 30 -5.04 13.78 12.47
CA SER A 30 -4.91 13.35 13.87
C SER A 30 -6.22 12.83 14.49
N ALA A 31 -7.37 13.39 14.12
CA ALA A 31 -8.67 12.95 14.63
C ALA A 31 -9.11 11.60 14.05
N LEU A 32 -8.78 11.31 12.79
CA LEU A 32 -9.07 10.02 12.15
C LEU A 32 -8.24 8.88 12.77
N TRP A 33 -6.97 9.17 13.10
CA TRP A 33 -6.07 8.22 13.78
C TRP A 33 -6.44 8.04 15.26
N CYS A 34 -6.92 9.08 15.96
CA CYS A 34 -7.46 8.92 17.31
C CYS A 34 -8.76 8.10 17.31
N MET A 35 -9.62 8.20 16.28
CA MET A 35 -10.80 7.35 16.15
C MET A 35 -10.43 5.89 15.83
N LEU A 36 -9.39 5.66 15.01
CA LEU A 36 -8.84 4.32 14.78
C LEU A 36 -8.24 3.75 16.07
N ALA A 37 -7.51 4.57 16.85
CA ALA A 37 -6.97 4.19 18.16
C ALA A 37 -8.05 3.95 19.23
N LEU A 38 -9.18 4.68 19.18
CA LEU A 38 -10.33 4.46 20.09
C LEU A 38 -11.14 3.21 19.71
N LEU A 39 -11.25 2.88 18.42
CA LEU A 39 -11.84 1.61 17.95
C LEU A 39 -10.96 0.40 18.27
N LEU A 40 -9.64 0.60 18.41
CA LEU A 40 -8.67 -0.41 18.83
C LEU A 40 -8.47 -0.47 20.37
N GLY A 41 -9.09 0.43 21.14
CA GLY A 41 -8.81 0.64 22.57
C GLY A 41 -9.53 -0.30 23.55
N GLY A 42 -10.26 -1.32 23.08
CA GLY A 42 -11.11 -2.17 23.94
C GLY A 42 -10.51 -3.51 24.37
N ALA A 43 -9.47 -3.98 23.69
CA ALA A 43 -8.76 -5.20 24.07
C ALA A 43 -7.34 -5.09 23.50
N VAL A 44 -6.34 -5.20 24.36
CA VAL A 44 -4.96 -5.49 23.93
C VAL A 44 -4.96 -6.91 23.39
N ALA A 45 -5.47 -7.07 22.17
CA ALA A 45 -5.32 -8.30 21.42
C ALA A 45 -3.84 -8.42 21.09
N THR A 46 -3.14 -9.31 21.79
CA THR A 46 -1.83 -9.74 21.34
C THR A 46 -2.01 -10.34 19.94
N PRO A 47 -1.38 -9.79 18.90
CA PRO A 47 -1.48 -10.40 17.57
C PRO A 47 -1.01 -11.85 17.68
N ALA A 48 -1.76 -12.77 17.06
CA ALA A 48 -1.38 -14.17 17.00
C ALA A 48 0.06 -14.27 16.49
N ALA A 49 0.86 -15.15 17.10
CA ALA A 49 2.26 -15.30 16.73
C ALA A 49 2.39 -15.56 15.23
N ALA A 50 3.29 -14.86 14.55
CA ALA A 50 3.53 -15.09 13.13
C ALA A 50 4.01 -16.54 12.92
N ALA A 51 3.27 -17.33 12.15
CA ALA A 51 3.71 -18.68 11.73
C ALA A 51 4.78 -18.63 10.61
N GLY A 52 5.13 -17.43 10.16
CA GLY A 52 6.04 -17.15 9.06
C GLY A 52 6.09 -15.65 8.76
N PRO A 53 6.61 -15.24 7.60
CA PRO A 53 6.81 -13.83 7.28
C PRO A 53 5.53 -13.08 6.92
N ASN A 54 4.44 -13.78 6.59
CA ASN A 54 3.21 -13.16 6.13
C ASN A 54 2.57 -12.28 7.20
N GLY A 55 2.15 -11.08 6.82
CA GLY A 55 1.44 -10.16 7.69
C GLY A 55 1.81 -8.71 7.46
N LEU A 56 1.23 -7.84 8.29
CA LEU A 56 1.58 -6.42 8.33
C LEU A 56 2.57 -6.17 9.46
N TRP A 57 3.71 -5.62 9.12
CA TRP A 57 4.80 -5.30 10.03
C TRP A 57 4.96 -3.78 10.14
N THR A 58 5.36 -3.29 11.32
CA THR A 58 5.80 -1.92 11.52
C THR A 58 7.31 -1.91 11.73
N THR A 59 8.04 -1.20 10.89
CA THR A 59 9.50 -1.14 10.96
C THR A 59 9.96 -0.18 12.06
N GLY A 60 11.22 -0.27 12.48
CA GLY A 60 11.80 0.60 13.51
C GLY A 60 11.83 2.09 13.16
N ASN A 61 11.73 2.44 11.86
CA ASN A 61 11.57 3.81 11.38
C ASN A 61 10.10 4.24 11.20
N GLY A 62 9.14 3.38 11.55
CA GLY A 62 7.71 3.69 11.53
C GLY A 62 7.02 3.46 10.19
N ASP A 63 7.70 2.83 9.22
CA ASP A 63 7.05 2.42 7.97
C ASP A 63 6.19 1.19 8.19
N TYR A 64 5.19 1.03 7.33
CA TYR A 64 4.34 -0.16 7.27
C TYR A 64 4.86 -1.08 6.18
N MET A 65 5.05 -2.36 6.48
CA MET A 65 5.54 -3.34 5.54
C MET A 65 4.56 -4.52 5.48
N MET A 66 3.86 -4.67 4.37
CA MET A 66 3.06 -5.87 4.07
C MET A 66 4.00 -6.92 3.47
N VAL A 67 4.08 -8.09 4.07
CA VAL A 67 4.91 -9.20 3.60
C VAL A 67 4.03 -10.38 3.21
N LEU A 68 4.38 -11.02 2.10
CA LEU A 68 3.64 -12.12 1.49
C LEU A 68 4.62 -13.14 0.89
N GLN A 69 4.52 -14.39 1.29
CA GLN A 69 5.27 -15.49 0.72
C GLN A 69 4.38 -16.38 -0.16
N ASP A 70 4.83 -16.60 -1.40
CA ASP A 70 4.26 -17.61 -2.28
C ASP A 70 4.44 -19.01 -1.67
N ALA A 71 3.33 -19.72 -1.51
CA ALA A 71 3.30 -21.06 -0.95
C ALA A 71 4.08 -22.07 -1.79
N THR A 72 4.14 -21.84 -3.11
CA THR A 72 4.69 -22.82 -4.04
C THR A 72 6.18 -22.60 -4.25
N SER A 73 6.59 -21.38 -4.59
CA SER A 73 7.99 -21.08 -4.89
C SER A 73 8.82 -20.71 -3.66
N GLY A 74 8.19 -20.35 -2.53
CA GLY A 74 8.87 -19.75 -1.38
C GLY A 74 9.34 -18.31 -1.61
N THR A 75 9.08 -17.74 -2.79
CA THR A 75 9.37 -16.34 -3.10
C THR A 75 8.57 -15.44 -2.18
N THR A 76 9.25 -14.53 -1.50
CA THR A 76 8.66 -13.54 -0.62
C THR A 76 8.66 -12.19 -1.30
N PHE A 77 7.54 -11.50 -1.17
CA PHE A 77 7.31 -10.13 -1.61
C PHE A 77 7.06 -9.27 -0.40
N ALA A 78 7.56 -8.04 -0.43
CA ALA A 78 7.20 -7.04 0.57
C ALA A 78 6.87 -5.71 -0.10
N LEU A 79 5.81 -5.06 0.38
CA LEU A 79 5.47 -3.68 0.03
C LEU A 79 5.64 -2.84 1.28
N GLN A 80 6.60 -1.93 1.26
CA GLN A 80 6.90 -1.01 2.35
C GLN A 80 6.40 0.38 1.99
N VAL A 81 5.60 0.97 2.86
CA VAL A 81 4.99 2.29 2.67
C VAL A 81 5.35 3.18 3.84
N SER A 82 5.81 4.39 3.54
CA SER A 82 6.09 5.41 4.56
C SER A 82 4.82 5.80 5.34
N PRO A 83 4.92 6.24 6.61
CA PRO A 83 3.76 6.65 7.40
C PRO A 83 2.99 7.84 6.80
N THR A 84 3.63 8.65 5.94
CA THR A 84 2.97 9.75 5.21
C THR A 84 2.24 9.31 3.94
N LEU A 85 2.38 8.03 3.55
CA LEU A 85 1.86 7.47 2.30
C LEU A 85 2.40 8.19 1.04
N GLU A 86 3.57 8.82 1.12
CA GLU A 86 4.16 9.52 -0.02
C GLU A 86 5.14 8.63 -0.81
N SER A 87 5.65 7.57 -0.18
CA SER A 87 6.62 6.68 -0.80
C SER A 87 6.29 5.22 -0.55
N MET A 88 6.56 4.41 -1.58
CA MET A 88 6.44 2.96 -1.52
C MET A 88 7.70 2.31 -2.10
N ARG A 89 8.16 1.24 -1.45
CA ARG A 89 9.19 0.33 -1.96
C ARG A 89 8.59 -1.05 -2.12
N ILE A 90 8.99 -1.72 -3.19
CA ILE A 90 8.58 -3.07 -3.51
C ILE A 90 9.83 -3.93 -3.47
N TRP A 91 9.74 -5.04 -2.75
CA TRP A 91 10.83 -5.97 -2.52
C TRP A 91 10.42 -7.37 -2.99
N SER A 92 11.38 -8.14 -3.48
CA SER A 92 11.18 -9.55 -3.81
C SER A 92 12.46 -10.35 -3.59
N GLY A 93 12.32 -11.60 -3.16
CA GLY A 93 13.45 -12.52 -3.04
C GLY A 93 13.07 -13.79 -2.28
N PRO A 94 14.04 -14.67 -2.00
CA PRO A 94 13.77 -15.88 -1.23
C PRO A 94 13.37 -15.57 0.23
N GLY A 95 12.50 -16.40 0.79
CA GLY A 95 12.21 -16.40 2.22
C GLY A 95 11.90 -17.80 2.74
N SER A 96 11.72 -17.89 4.05
CA SER A 96 11.30 -19.08 4.78
C SER A 96 10.46 -18.66 6.00
N ALA A 97 10.02 -19.63 6.80
CA ALA A 97 9.31 -19.34 8.05
C ALA A 97 10.12 -18.48 9.04
N SER A 98 11.46 -18.49 8.94
CA SER A 98 12.35 -17.79 9.89
C SER A 98 13.27 -16.76 9.24
N THR A 99 13.28 -16.61 7.93
CA THR A 99 14.20 -15.69 7.24
C THR A 99 13.57 -15.05 6.01
N VAL A 100 14.01 -13.83 5.68
CA VAL A 100 13.74 -13.17 4.40
C VAL A 100 15.04 -12.58 3.86
N SER A 101 15.25 -12.71 2.56
CA SER A 101 16.35 -12.06 1.83
C SER A 101 15.78 -11.47 0.55
N LEU A 102 15.56 -10.16 0.55
CA LEU A 102 14.83 -9.45 -0.48
C LEU A 102 15.73 -8.41 -1.16
N ALA A 103 15.49 -8.18 -2.45
CA ALA A 103 16.06 -7.07 -3.20
C ALA A 103 14.95 -6.12 -3.66
N GLY A 104 15.26 -4.83 -3.75
CA GLY A 104 14.34 -3.81 -4.25
C GLY A 104 14.01 -4.04 -5.73
N LEU A 105 12.74 -4.09 -6.09
CA LEU A 105 12.30 -4.34 -7.47
C LEU A 105 12.65 -3.16 -8.40
N LEU A 106 12.57 -1.93 -7.87
CA LEU A 106 12.89 -0.71 -8.61
C LEU A 106 14.33 -0.23 -8.41
N GLN A 107 14.94 -0.64 -7.29
CA GLN A 107 16.33 -0.32 -6.94
C GLN A 107 17.02 -1.60 -6.47
N PRO A 108 17.51 -2.46 -7.38
CA PRO A 108 18.06 -3.77 -7.02
C PRO A 108 19.31 -3.74 -6.12
N ALA A 109 19.97 -2.59 -6.02
CA ALA A 109 21.07 -2.38 -5.08
C ALA A 109 20.58 -2.28 -3.62
N ASP A 110 19.31 -1.94 -3.40
CA ASP A 110 18.70 -1.96 -2.09
C ASP A 110 18.36 -3.41 -1.73
N THR A 111 18.78 -3.84 -0.54
CA THR A 111 18.60 -5.23 -0.08
C THR A 111 18.13 -5.27 1.37
N LEU A 112 17.30 -6.25 1.71
CA LEU A 112 16.86 -6.54 3.08
C LEU A 112 17.17 -7.99 3.40
N GLN A 113 17.96 -8.23 4.44
CA GLN A 113 18.23 -9.56 4.98
C GLN A 113 17.79 -9.57 6.44
N ALA A 114 16.84 -10.42 6.80
CA ALA A 114 16.32 -10.46 8.16
C ALA A 114 15.95 -11.87 8.62
N THR A 115 15.98 -12.04 9.93
CA THR A 115 15.53 -13.23 10.66
C THR A 115 14.26 -12.89 11.44
N LEU A 116 13.34 -13.84 11.50
CA LEU A 116 12.08 -13.74 12.22
C LEU A 116 12.15 -14.57 13.51
N SER A 117 11.66 -13.98 14.60
CA SER A 117 11.53 -14.62 15.90
C SER A 117 10.21 -14.22 16.51
N GLY A 118 9.19 -15.08 16.32
CA GLY A 118 7.81 -14.77 16.72
C GLY A 118 7.30 -13.51 16.03
N ASN A 119 6.98 -12.49 16.83
CA ASN A 119 6.43 -11.22 16.35
C ASN A 119 7.51 -10.16 16.03
N ALA A 120 8.79 -10.53 16.06
CA ALA A 120 9.89 -9.66 15.73
C ALA A 120 10.60 -10.10 14.45
N MET A 121 11.01 -9.13 13.64
CA MET A 121 11.91 -9.32 12.50
C MET A 121 13.11 -8.40 12.68
N SER A 122 14.32 -8.91 12.51
CA SER A 122 15.55 -8.11 12.68
C SER A 122 16.64 -8.53 11.71
N GLY A 123 17.49 -7.59 11.28
CA GLY A 123 18.61 -7.89 10.41
C GLY A 123 19.27 -6.64 9.86
N THR A 124 19.56 -6.64 8.56
CA THR A 124 20.27 -5.56 7.86
C THR A 124 19.46 -5.10 6.65
N LEU A 125 19.27 -3.79 6.55
CA LEU A 125 18.71 -3.12 5.37
C LEU A 125 19.84 -2.32 4.72
N THR A 126 20.07 -2.52 3.43
CA THR A 126 20.99 -1.72 2.62
C THR A 126 20.16 -0.82 1.71
N VAL A 127 20.37 0.50 1.78
CA VAL A 127 19.72 1.49 0.91
C VAL A 127 20.77 2.43 0.35
N GLY A 128 20.80 2.61 -0.98
CA GLY A 128 21.79 3.48 -1.62
C GLY A 128 23.24 3.07 -1.31
N GLY A 129 23.48 1.78 -1.13
CA GLY A 129 24.79 1.22 -0.76
C GLY A 129 25.17 1.35 0.72
N GLN A 130 24.31 1.92 1.56
CA GLN A 130 24.55 2.05 3.00
C GLN A 130 23.79 0.98 3.78
N ALA A 131 24.53 0.13 4.49
CA ALA A 131 23.97 -0.88 5.37
C ALA A 131 23.61 -0.29 6.74
N GLN A 132 22.42 -0.61 7.23
CA GLN A 132 21.91 -0.20 8.53
C GLN A 132 21.15 -1.34 9.22
N ALA A 133 21.09 -1.28 10.55
CA ALA A 133 20.29 -2.23 11.31
C ALA A 133 18.81 -2.11 10.95
N PHE A 134 18.16 -3.24 10.71
CA PHE A 134 16.74 -3.35 10.44
C PHE A 134 16.04 -4.00 11.62
N SER A 135 14.88 -3.46 11.98
CA SER A 135 13.95 -4.08 12.92
C SER A 135 12.52 -3.84 12.46
N ALA A 136 11.63 -4.78 12.74
CA ALA A 136 10.20 -4.64 12.59
C ALA A 136 9.45 -5.49 13.62
N GLN A 137 8.22 -5.09 13.93
CA GLN A 137 7.30 -5.78 14.81
C GLN A 137 6.02 -6.12 14.05
N LEU A 138 5.46 -7.30 14.29
CA LEU A 138 4.19 -7.70 13.71
C LEU A 138 3.08 -6.82 14.26
N ALA A 139 2.42 -6.07 13.38
CA ALA A 139 1.29 -5.21 13.73
C ALA A 139 -0.03 -5.97 13.62
N LEU A 140 -0.24 -6.70 12.52
CA LEU A 140 -1.43 -7.52 12.30
C LEU A 140 -1.02 -8.85 11.68
N ALA A 141 -1.51 -9.93 12.29
CA ALA A 141 -1.23 -11.29 11.84
C ALA A 141 -1.97 -11.59 10.53
N TRP A 142 -1.34 -12.41 9.69
CA TRP A 142 -1.95 -12.90 8.47
C TRP A 142 -3.10 -13.87 8.76
N VAL A 143 -4.22 -13.69 8.08
CA VAL A 143 -5.31 -14.66 8.04
C VAL A 143 -5.29 -15.34 6.69
N SER A 144 -5.16 -16.65 6.73
CA SER A 144 -5.19 -17.44 5.53
C SER A 144 -6.51 -17.29 4.74
N SER A 145 -6.38 -17.21 3.41
CA SER A 145 -7.50 -17.09 2.48
C SER A 145 -7.06 -17.51 1.09
N GLU A 146 -7.93 -18.21 0.36
CA GLU A 146 -7.73 -18.56 -1.06
C GLU A 146 -7.61 -17.31 -1.96
N HIS A 147 -8.21 -16.19 -1.54
CA HIS A 147 -8.19 -14.93 -2.30
C HIS A 147 -6.90 -14.13 -2.08
N ALA A 148 -6.13 -14.46 -1.06
CA ALA A 148 -4.96 -13.70 -0.70
C ALA A 148 -3.77 -14.01 -1.62
N GLY A 149 -2.99 -12.98 -1.94
CA GLY A 149 -1.92 -13.09 -2.92
C GLY A 149 -1.76 -11.85 -3.78
N ILE A 150 -1.02 -12.02 -4.88
CA ILE A 150 -0.80 -10.98 -5.89
C ILE A 150 -1.61 -11.32 -7.13
N TRP A 151 -2.33 -10.32 -7.62
CA TRP A 151 -3.20 -10.35 -8.78
C TRP A 151 -2.66 -9.39 -9.83
N GLN A 152 -2.62 -9.81 -11.09
CA GLN A 152 -2.27 -8.93 -12.21
C GLN A 152 -3.56 -8.49 -12.91
N ARG A 153 -3.77 -7.19 -13.04
CA ARG A 153 -4.96 -6.62 -13.68
C ARG A 153 -4.84 -6.71 -15.20
N SER A 154 -5.96 -6.99 -15.86
CA SER A 154 -6.03 -7.10 -17.34
C SER A 154 -5.88 -5.77 -18.07
N VAL A 155 -6.07 -4.64 -17.38
CA VAL A 155 -5.99 -3.30 -17.98
C VAL A 155 -4.59 -2.95 -18.46
N SER A 156 -3.54 -3.51 -17.83
CA SER A 156 -2.16 -3.31 -18.23
C SER A 156 -1.23 -4.33 -17.59
N THR A 157 -0.15 -4.70 -18.28
CA THR A 157 0.83 -5.67 -17.78
C THR A 157 1.61 -5.19 -16.56
N ASN A 158 1.68 -3.88 -16.34
CA ASN A 158 2.37 -3.26 -15.20
C ASN A 158 1.44 -2.94 -14.01
N ALA A 159 0.20 -3.43 -14.04
CA ALA A 159 -0.83 -3.13 -13.06
C ALA A 159 -1.11 -4.35 -12.18
N TYR A 160 -0.80 -4.24 -10.89
CA TYR A 160 -0.85 -5.33 -9.92
C TYR A 160 -1.67 -4.93 -8.70
N MET A 161 -2.15 -5.94 -7.98
CA MET A 161 -2.88 -5.76 -6.75
C MET A 161 -2.47 -6.85 -5.76
N LEU A 162 -2.08 -6.47 -4.55
CA LEU A 162 -2.00 -7.40 -3.43
C LEU A 162 -3.35 -7.40 -2.70
N PHE A 163 -3.85 -8.58 -2.38
CA PHE A 163 -4.98 -8.74 -1.47
C PHE A 163 -4.60 -9.64 -0.28
N ALA A 164 -5.05 -9.26 0.91
CA ALA A 164 -4.80 -9.96 2.16
C ALA A 164 -5.98 -9.84 3.12
N LEU A 165 -6.14 -10.86 3.98
CA LEU A 165 -6.92 -10.73 5.20
C LEU A 165 -5.96 -10.66 6.39
N LEU A 166 -6.20 -9.71 7.28
CA LEU A 166 -5.41 -9.50 8.49
C LEU A 166 -6.29 -9.66 9.72
N ASP A 167 -5.73 -10.23 10.78
CA ASP A 167 -6.40 -10.38 12.08
C ASP A 167 -6.17 -9.13 12.93
N THR A 168 -7.25 -8.48 13.34
CA THR A 168 -7.22 -7.35 14.29
C THR A 168 -7.43 -7.79 15.74
N GLY A 169 -7.56 -9.09 15.97
CA GLY A 169 -7.90 -9.71 17.25
C GLY A 169 -9.39 -9.73 17.57
N THR A 170 -10.19 -8.89 16.92
CA THR A 170 -11.65 -8.82 17.11
C THR A 170 -12.43 -9.02 15.80
N ALA A 171 -11.77 -8.80 14.66
CA ALA A 171 -12.35 -8.96 13.35
C ALA A 171 -11.26 -9.29 12.31
N ARG A 172 -11.70 -9.59 11.09
CA ARG A 172 -10.83 -9.72 9.93
C ARG A 172 -10.92 -8.44 9.11
N LEU A 173 -9.76 -7.86 8.82
CA LEU A 173 -9.62 -6.70 7.95
C LEU A 173 -9.14 -7.17 6.57
N GLY A 174 -9.92 -6.87 5.53
CA GLY A 174 -9.45 -7.00 4.16
C GLY A 174 -8.58 -5.80 3.79
N VAL A 175 -7.40 -6.08 3.26
CA VAL A 175 -6.47 -5.07 2.75
C VAL A 175 -6.20 -5.36 1.28
N GLN A 176 -6.40 -4.35 0.46
CA GLN A 176 -5.99 -4.32 -0.94
C GLN A 176 -4.92 -3.24 -1.10
N ILE A 177 -3.80 -3.57 -1.74
CA ILE A 177 -2.81 -2.59 -2.20
C ILE A 177 -2.80 -2.65 -3.72
N ASP A 178 -3.31 -1.61 -4.38
CA ASP A 178 -3.27 -1.47 -5.83
C ASP A 178 -1.98 -0.77 -6.22
N VAL A 179 -1.30 -1.26 -7.26
CA VAL A 179 0.03 -0.82 -7.68
C VAL A 179 0.09 -0.75 -9.20
N THR A 180 0.62 0.34 -9.73
CA THR A 180 0.97 0.47 -11.15
C THR A 180 2.41 0.92 -11.27
N LEU A 181 3.24 0.10 -11.91
CA LEU A 181 4.65 0.42 -12.12
C LEU A 181 4.78 1.35 -13.32
N ARG A 182 5.26 2.57 -13.11
CA ARG A 182 5.41 3.55 -14.19
C ARG A 182 6.68 3.26 -15.02
N PRO A 183 6.67 3.58 -16.33
CA PRO A 183 7.84 3.36 -17.20
C PRO A 183 9.10 4.13 -16.80
N ASP A 184 8.94 5.23 -16.05
CA ASP A 184 10.03 6.06 -15.53
C ASP A 184 10.65 5.50 -14.23
N GLY A 185 10.23 4.31 -13.80
CA GLY A 185 10.64 3.70 -12.53
C GLY A 185 9.86 4.19 -11.32
N GLY A 186 8.87 5.06 -11.51
CA GLY A 186 7.94 5.47 -10.46
C GLY A 186 6.88 4.41 -10.14
N VAL A 187 6.13 4.65 -9.06
CA VAL A 187 4.99 3.80 -8.71
C VAL A 187 3.79 4.67 -8.36
N ASP A 188 2.65 4.33 -8.94
CA ASP A 188 1.35 4.82 -8.49
C ASP A 188 0.69 3.72 -7.68
N TYR A 189 0.11 4.07 -6.53
CA TYR A 189 -0.51 3.10 -5.68
C TYR A 189 -1.68 3.68 -4.88
N ASP A 190 -2.54 2.79 -4.42
CA ASP A 190 -3.59 3.11 -3.46
C ASP A 190 -3.78 1.92 -2.51
N ILE A 191 -4.23 2.20 -1.30
CA ILE A 191 -4.48 1.21 -0.26
C ILE A 191 -5.95 1.28 0.10
N TYR A 192 -6.63 0.15 -0.02
CA TYR A 192 -8.02 0.01 0.37
C TYR A 192 -8.13 -0.92 1.56
N THR A 193 -8.92 -0.50 2.55
CA THR A 193 -9.28 -1.34 3.69
C THR A 193 -10.77 -1.55 3.74
N GLY A 194 -11.19 -2.74 4.14
CA GLY A 194 -12.61 -3.03 4.28
C GLY A 194 -12.87 -4.47 4.68
N THR A 195 -14.00 -5.01 4.24
CA THR A 195 -14.48 -6.33 4.64
C THR A 195 -14.60 -7.24 3.45
N LEU A 196 -14.16 -8.49 3.61
CA LEU A 196 -14.50 -9.60 2.75
C LEU A 196 -15.71 -10.32 3.33
N THR A 197 -16.75 -10.51 2.52
CA THR A 197 -17.90 -11.34 2.88
C THR A 197 -18.11 -12.35 1.77
N GLN A 198 -18.03 -13.63 2.11
CA GLN A 198 -17.95 -14.72 1.13
C GLN A 198 -16.74 -14.47 0.21
N SER A 199 -16.97 -14.13 -1.05
CA SER A 199 -15.93 -13.86 -2.04
C SER A 199 -16.00 -12.43 -2.58
N VAL A 200 -16.67 -11.52 -1.86
CA VAL A 200 -16.79 -10.12 -2.26
C VAL A 200 -16.11 -9.22 -1.24
N PHE A 201 -15.06 -8.52 -1.67
CA PHE A 201 -14.42 -7.47 -0.90
C PHE A 201 -15.02 -6.11 -1.26
N ASN A 202 -15.32 -5.30 -0.24
CA ASN A 202 -15.66 -3.90 -0.41
C ASN A 202 -14.72 -3.07 0.45
N GLY A 203 -13.92 -2.23 -0.19
CA GLY A 203 -12.86 -1.42 0.43
C GLY A 203 -13.06 0.07 0.21
N LEU A 204 -12.59 0.86 1.18
CA LEU A 204 -12.47 2.31 1.08
C LEU A 204 -11.00 2.67 0.94
N SER A 205 -10.70 3.55 0.00
CA SER A 205 -9.36 4.06 -0.22
C SER A 205 -8.90 4.92 0.95
N ILE A 206 -7.66 4.72 1.37
CA ILE A 206 -6.94 5.50 2.38
C ILE A 206 -6.19 6.66 1.73
N VAL A 207 -5.64 6.47 0.52
CA VAL A 207 -4.83 7.49 -0.18
C VAL A 207 -5.74 8.38 -1.05
N GLY A 208 -6.58 7.76 -1.87
CA GLY A 208 -7.57 8.38 -2.75
C GLY A 208 -8.90 8.67 -2.05
N THR A 209 -8.99 9.81 -1.35
CA THR A 209 -10.21 10.21 -0.62
C THR A 209 -11.48 10.08 -1.46
N GLY A 210 -12.44 9.27 -1.00
CA GLY A 210 -13.73 9.09 -1.65
C GLY A 210 -13.76 8.06 -2.78
N VAL A 211 -12.69 7.30 -3.02
CA VAL A 211 -12.69 6.16 -3.94
C VAL A 211 -13.05 4.88 -3.17
N ARG A 212 -13.91 4.06 -3.77
CA ARG A 212 -14.29 2.74 -3.26
C ARG A 212 -13.79 1.66 -4.21
N SER A 213 -13.30 0.56 -3.65
CA SER A 213 -12.99 -0.66 -4.39
C SER A 213 -14.03 -1.74 -4.10
N ARG A 214 -14.44 -2.46 -5.13
CA ARG A 214 -15.18 -3.72 -5.00
C ARG A 214 -14.45 -4.79 -5.81
N LEU A 215 -14.16 -5.91 -5.17
CA LEU A 215 -13.58 -7.09 -5.82
C LEU A 215 -14.53 -8.27 -5.62
N ASP A 216 -14.81 -8.99 -6.70
CA ASP A 216 -15.60 -10.22 -6.72
C ASP A 216 -14.67 -11.36 -7.16
N PHE A 217 -14.25 -12.18 -6.20
CA PHE A 217 -13.28 -13.24 -6.40
C PHE A 217 -13.95 -14.50 -6.96
N GLY A 218 -13.47 -14.96 -8.11
CA GLY A 218 -13.76 -16.27 -8.67
C GLY A 218 -12.56 -17.23 -8.52
N ASP A 219 -12.60 -18.33 -9.25
CA ASP A 219 -11.50 -19.30 -9.28
C ASP A 219 -10.34 -18.78 -10.15
N GLY A 220 -9.24 -18.37 -9.49
CA GLY A 220 -8.02 -17.87 -10.12
C GLY A 220 -8.14 -16.53 -10.86
N THR A 221 -9.35 -16.00 -10.97
CA THR A 221 -9.68 -14.70 -11.59
C THR A 221 -10.61 -13.90 -10.69
N LEU A 222 -10.62 -12.58 -10.84
CA LEU A 222 -11.58 -11.72 -10.15
C LEU A 222 -12.11 -10.63 -11.08
N GLN A 223 -13.29 -10.12 -10.76
CA GLN A 223 -13.82 -8.88 -11.32
C GLN A 223 -13.67 -7.76 -10.30
N GLY A 224 -13.10 -6.64 -10.73
CA GLY A 224 -12.83 -5.48 -9.88
C GLY A 224 -13.50 -4.22 -10.41
N SER A 225 -13.83 -3.30 -9.51
CA SER A 225 -14.29 -1.97 -9.89
C SER A 225 -13.84 -0.91 -8.88
N TYR A 226 -13.51 0.27 -9.40
CA TYR A 226 -13.30 1.48 -8.62
C TYR A 226 -14.43 2.46 -8.87
N THR A 227 -15.00 3.00 -7.80
CA THR A 227 -16.07 4.00 -7.88
C THR A 227 -15.66 5.28 -7.17
N THR A 228 -15.73 6.39 -7.88
CA THR A 228 -15.47 7.73 -7.32
C THR A 228 -16.68 8.27 -6.55
N ALA A 229 -16.46 9.17 -5.60
CA ALA A 229 -17.53 9.89 -4.89
C ALA A 229 -18.16 11.05 -5.70
N ALA A 230 -17.76 11.27 -6.95
CA ALA A 230 -18.29 12.33 -7.80
C ALA A 230 -19.78 12.11 -8.13
N ARG A 231 -20.46 13.17 -8.59
CA ARG A 231 -21.85 13.09 -9.09
C ARG A 231 -21.91 13.57 -10.54
N PRO A 232 -22.25 12.71 -11.52
CA PRO A 232 -22.50 11.28 -11.37
C PRO A 232 -21.23 10.48 -10.99
N PRO A 233 -21.34 9.32 -10.33
CA PRO A 233 -20.20 8.48 -10.01
C PRO A 233 -19.53 7.97 -11.30
N VAL A 234 -18.20 8.10 -11.36
CA VAL A 234 -17.38 7.41 -12.37
C VAL A 234 -17.01 6.03 -11.84
N VAL A 235 -17.25 5.00 -12.65
CA VAL A 235 -16.92 3.60 -12.36
C VAL A 235 -15.90 3.10 -13.37
N THR A 236 -14.78 2.57 -12.89
CA THR A 236 -13.75 1.92 -13.71
C THR A 236 -13.69 0.45 -13.37
N SER A 237 -14.02 -0.43 -14.31
CA SER A 237 -14.04 -1.88 -14.11
C SER A 237 -12.81 -2.55 -14.73
N PHE A 238 -12.40 -3.68 -14.15
CA PHE A 238 -11.29 -4.49 -14.62
C PHE A 238 -11.49 -5.96 -14.27
N THR A 239 -10.69 -6.83 -14.88
CA THR A 239 -10.48 -8.20 -14.39
C THR A 239 -9.05 -8.35 -13.88
N ALA A 240 -8.79 -9.36 -13.05
CA ALA A 240 -7.43 -9.70 -12.67
C ALA A 240 -7.26 -11.22 -12.54
N THR A 241 -6.03 -11.69 -12.74
CA THR A 241 -5.65 -13.10 -12.59
C THR A 241 -4.66 -13.22 -11.44
N GLN A 242 -4.83 -14.24 -10.60
CA GLN A 242 -3.92 -14.48 -9.48
C GLN A 242 -2.60 -15.05 -10.02
N ILE A 243 -1.50 -14.37 -9.73
CA ILE A 243 -0.14 -14.75 -10.16
C ILE A 243 0.74 -15.24 -9.00
N VAL A 244 0.34 -14.95 -7.76
CA VAL A 244 0.98 -15.46 -6.54
C VAL A 244 -0.11 -15.92 -5.58
N ARG A 245 0.07 -17.11 -5.00
CA ARG A 245 -0.85 -17.71 -4.03
C ARG A 245 -0.16 -17.90 -2.68
N THR A 246 -0.84 -17.55 -1.60
CA THR A 246 -0.40 -17.92 -0.25
C THR A 246 -1.00 -19.26 0.16
N ALA A 247 -0.37 -19.92 1.14
CA ALA A 247 -0.90 -21.18 1.64
C ALA A 247 -2.25 -20.92 2.32
N PRO A 248 -3.27 -21.78 2.08
CA PRO A 248 -4.53 -21.78 2.81
C PRO A 248 -4.35 -22.21 4.27
#